data_AF-A0A7C6D6A5-F1
#
_entry.id   AF-A0A7C6D6A5-F1
#
_cell.length_a   1.000
_cell.length_b   1.000
_cell.length_c   1.000
_cell.angle_alpha   90.00
_cell.angle_beta   90.00
_cell.angle_gamma   90.00
#
_symmetry.space_group_name_H-M   'P 1'
#
loop_
_entity.id
_entity.type
_entity.pdbx_description
1 polymer ?
#
loop_
_entity_poly.entity_id
_entity_poly.type
_entity_poly.pdbx_seq_one_letter_code
_entity_poly.pdbx_strand_id
1 'polypeptide(L)' 'MWKVIYVASNWREAEEMKDRLAREGLMVMLRSGSRDKQSARNVELLVPRLEAREAHSIIMQYIGTARV' A
#
# COMPACT_ATOMS: atom_id res chain seq x y z
N MET A 1 -5.85 -9.51 -12.65
CA MET A 1 -5.17 -8.23 -12.98
C MET A 1 -4.96 -7.44 -11.68
N TRP A 2 -3.77 -6.88 -11.49
CA TRP A 2 -3.40 -6.06 -10.32
C TRP A 2 -3.65 -4.57 -10.58
N LYS A 3 -3.96 -3.81 -9.52
CA LYS A 3 -4.18 -2.36 -9.57
C LYS A 3 -3.37 -1.66 -8.50
N VAL A 4 -2.66 -0.61 -8.87
CA VAL A 4 -1.98 0.29 -7.92
C VAL A 4 -3.03 1.10 -7.17
N ILE A 5 -2.98 1.07 -5.83
CA ILE A 5 -3.94 1.78 -4.96
C ILE A 5 -3.29 2.87 -4.09
N TYR A 6 -1.98 2.83 -3.93
CA TYR A 6 -1.20 3.76 -3.13
C TYR A 6 0.25 3.75 -3.59
N VAL A 7 0.93 4.90 -3.47
CA VAL A 7 2.36 5.04 -3.73
C VAL A 7 2.99 5.61 -2.48
N ALA A 8 3.72 4.78 -1.75
CA ALA A 8 4.44 5.18 -0.56
C ALA A 8 5.77 5.86 -0.92
N SER A 9 6.24 6.75 -0.06
CA SER A 9 7.47 7.51 -0.28
C SER A 9 8.72 6.64 -0.16
N ASN A 10 8.65 5.58 0.65
CA ASN A 10 9.75 4.65 0.90
C ASN A 10 9.23 3.24 1.22
N TRP A 11 10.14 2.27 1.30
CA TRP A 11 9.80 0.87 1.55
C TRP A 11 9.18 0.63 2.94
N ARG A 12 9.65 1.33 3.97
CA ARG A 12 9.13 1.16 5.34
C ARG A 12 7.65 1.53 5.42
N GLU A 13 7.29 2.69 4.91
CA GLU A 13 5.89 3.14 4.85
C GLU A 13 5.03 2.16 4.03
N ALA A 14 5.57 1.64 2.93
CA ALA A 14 4.86 0.67 2.10
C ALA A 14 4.57 -0.64 2.83
N GLU A 15 5.54 -1.14 3.59
CA GLU A 15 5.42 -2.38 4.37
C GLU A 15 4.44 -2.21 5.53
N GLU A 16 4.49 -1.08 6.24
CA GLU A 16 3.51 -0.76 7.29
C GLU A 16 2.07 -0.69 6.74
N MET A 17 1.88 -0.07 5.57
CA MET A 17 0.57 0.01 4.93
C MET A 17 0.10 -1.34 4.40
N LYS A 18 1.01 -2.15 3.81
CA LYS A 18 0.73 -3.53 3.42
C LYS A 18 0.25 -4.36 4.62
N ASP A 19 0.94 -4.28 5.75
CA ASP A 19 0.60 -5.07 6.94
C ASP A 19 -0.77 -4.68 7.50
N ARG A 20 -1.14 -3.39 7.41
CA ARG A 20 -2.49 -2.93 7.77
C ARG A 20 -3.55 -3.56 6.88
N LEU A 21 -3.38 -3.48 5.56
CA LEU A 21 -4.33 -4.04 4.60
C LEU A 21 -4.41 -5.57 4.69
N ALA A 22 -3.27 -6.25 4.91
CA ALA A 22 -3.23 -7.69 5.08
C ALA A 22 -3.98 -8.18 6.34
N ARG A 23 -3.97 -7.38 7.43
CA ARG A 23 -4.77 -7.69 8.63
C ARG A 23 -6.27 -7.62 8.39
N GLU A 24 -6.72 -6.80 7.44
CA GLU A 24 -8.11 -6.75 6.98
C GLU A 24 -8.46 -7.87 5.97
N GLY A 25 -7.52 -8.77 5.68
CA GLY A 25 -7.72 -9.91 4.78
C GLY A 25 -7.43 -9.61 3.30
N LEU A 26 -6.87 -8.45 2.97
CA LEU A 26 -6.57 -8.08 1.58
C LEU A 26 -5.23 -8.62 1.09
N MET A 27 -5.17 -8.99 -0.20
CA MET A 27 -3.92 -9.41 -0.82
C MET A 27 -3.16 -8.18 -1.36
N VAL A 28 -1.97 -7.94 -0.82
CA VAL A 28 -1.15 -6.77 -1.19
C VAL A 28 0.24 -7.17 -1.67
N MET A 29 0.64 -6.60 -2.80
CA MET A 29 1.97 -6.72 -3.37
C MET A 29 2.68 -5.36 -3.37
N LEU A 30 3.96 -5.35 -3.00
CA LEU A 30 4.81 -4.16 -3.10
C LEU A 30 5.65 -4.24 -4.37
N ARG A 31 5.77 -3.11 -5.07
CA ARG A 31 6.65 -2.98 -6.25
C ARG A 31 7.44 -1.68 -6.17
N SER A 32 8.74 -1.78 -6.39
CA SER A 32 9.64 -0.63 -6.50
C SER A 32 10.48 -0.73 -7.77
N GLY A 33 10.87 0.43 -8.31
CA GLY A 33 11.88 0.49 -9.38
C GLY A 33 13.31 0.25 -8.91
N SER A 34 13.57 0.41 -7.60
CA SER A 34 14.86 0.07 -6.99
C SER A 34 14.95 -1.43 -6.69
N ARG A 35 16.14 -2.01 -6.89
CA ARG A 35 16.49 -3.37 -6.44
C ARG A 35 16.73 -3.45 -4.94
N ASP A 36 17.19 -2.35 -4.34
CA ASP A 36 17.44 -2.27 -2.90
C ASP A 36 16.27 -1.57 -2.19
N LYS A 37 15.80 -2.20 -1.12
CA LYS A 37 14.69 -1.72 -0.29
C LYS A 37 15.04 -0.43 0.45
N GLN A 38 16.28 -0.24 0.88
CA GLN A 38 16.67 0.94 1.66
C GLN A 38 16.68 2.22 0.81
N SER A 39 17.09 2.10 -0.45
CA SER A 39 17.09 3.19 -1.43
C SER A 39 15.78 3.34 -2.21
N ALA A 40 14.82 2.43 -2.02
CA ALA A 40 13.56 2.44 -2.76
C ALA A 40 12.73 3.69 -2.44
N ARG A 41 12.42 4.45 -3.49
CA ARG A 41 11.46 5.55 -3.49
C ARG A 41 10.26 5.19 -4.34
N ASN A 42 9.11 5.82 -4.06
CA ASN A 42 7.86 5.63 -4.81
C ASN A 42 7.47 4.15 -4.90
N VAL A 43 7.30 3.51 -3.74
CA VAL A 43 6.94 2.09 -3.66
C VAL A 43 5.45 1.94 -3.85
N GLU A 44 5.06 1.26 -4.92
CA GLU A 44 3.68 1.03 -5.29
C GLU A 44 3.09 -0.11 -4.47
N LEU A 45 1.89 0.10 -3.95
CA LEU A 45 1.06 -0.94 -3.36
C LEU A 45 0.02 -1.36 -4.37
N LEU A 46 -0.01 -2.66 -4.66
CA LEU A 46 -0.93 -3.27 -5.60
C LEU A 46 -1.85 -4.26 -4.91
N VAL A 47 -3.10 -4.28 -5.34
CA VAL A 47 -4.11 -5.26 -4.93
C VAL A 47 -4.81 -5.85 -6.16
N PRO A 48 -5.44 -7.03 -6.06
CA PRO A 48 -6.42 -7.49 -7.04
C PRO A 48 -7.44 -6.41 -7.38
N ARG A 49 -7.77 -6.27 -8.67
CA ARG A 49 -8.75 -5.26 -9.11
C ARG A 49 -10.10 -5.36 -8.37
N LEU A 50 -10.51 -6.56 -7.96
CA LEU A 50 -11.75 -6.80 -7.21
C LEU A 50 -11.70 -6.20 -5.79
N GLU A 51 -10.51 -6.13 -5.19
CA GLU A 51 -10.28 -5.63 -3.82
C GLU A 51 -9.99 -4.12 -3.78
N ALA A 52 -9.77 -3.48 -4.93
CA ALA A 52 -9.30 -2.10 -5.01
C ALA A 52 -10.21 -1.07 -4.32
N ARG A 53 -11.52 -1.29 -4.31
CA ARG A 53 -12.48 -0.37 -3.67
C ARG A 53 -12.37 -0.45 -2.14
N GLU A 54 -12.27 -1.66 -1.61
CA GLU A 54 -12.13 -1.91 -0.18
C GLU A 54 -10.78 -1.42 0.33
N ALA A 55 -9.70 -1.75 -0.37
CA ALA A 55 -8.37 -1.26 -0.06
C ALA A 55 -8.32 0.28 0.02
N HIS A 56 -8.94 0.96 -0.95
CA HIS A 56 -9.00 2.43 -0.95
C HIS A 56 -9.74 2.99 0.27
N SER A 57 -10.88 2.38 0.66
CA SER A 57 -11.64 2.81 1.84
C SER A 57 -10.80 2.69 3.12
N ILE A 58 -10.10 1.57 3.30
CA ILE A 58 -9.24 1.33 4.46
C ILE A 58 -8.08 2.34 4.50
N ILE A 59 -7.44 2.60 3.37
CA ILE A 59 -6.34 3.59 3.28
C ILE A 59 -6.82 4.99 3.67
N MET A 60 -7.99 5.41 3.17
CA MET A 60 -8.55 6.72 3.51
C MET A 60 -8.87 6.85 5.00
N GLN A 61 -9.31 5.78 5.67
CA GLN A 61 -9.51 5.78 7.12
C GLN A 61 -8.20 6.00 7.87
N TYR A 62 -7.12 5.32 7.46
CA TYR A 62 -5.82 5.44 8.13
C TYR A 62 -5.12 6.79 7.87
N ILE A 63 -5.17 7.29 6.64
CA ILE A 63 -4.56 8.58 6.29
C ILE A 63 -5.39 9.75 6.83
N GLY A 64 -6.73 9.62 6.83
CA GLY A 64 -7.65 10.65 7.32
C GLY A 64 -7.65 10.81 8.85
N THR A 65 -7.42 9.72 9.60
CA THR A 65 -7.43 9.77 11.07
C THR A 65 -6.13 10.35 11.66
N ALA A 66 -5.04 10.41 10.90
CA ALA A 66 -3.74 10.93 11.35
C ALA A 66 -3.63 12.47 11.40
N ARG A 67 -4.75 13.19 11.21
CA ARG A 67 -4.81 14.66 11.27
C ARG A 67 -5.89 15.13 12.26
N VAL A 68 -5.67 14.89 13.55
CA VAL A 68 -6.32 15.62 14.65
C VAL A 68 -5.30 15.85 15.74
#